data_AF-A0A5A7S0J7-F1
#
_entry.id   AF-A0A5A7S0J7-F1
#
_cell.length_a   1.000
_cell.length_b   1.000
_cell.length_c   1.000
_cell.angle_alpha   90.00
_cell.angle_beta   90.00
_cell.angle_gamma   90.00
#
_symmetry.space_group_name_H-M   'P 1'
#
loop_
_entity.id
_entity.type
_entity.pdbx_description
1 polymer ?
#
loop_
_entity_poly.entity_id
_entity_poly.type
_entity_poly.pdbx_seq_one_letter_code
_entity_poly.pdbx_strand_id
1 'polypeptide(L)'
;HQKREKIQQWKNEQKAEKLLEMVGERVGKSLEECYEEFGYELIEKFGTLYSAFEEVARNENALKEEGFEGDWIEYFTDVAKENIVIPYVEIKAYVELKCDSGDGIKYIKNALKKIEEVGDEVEISVKYVSAPLYRIEVKAPDYKTAEKKLKEKVNKAIEYIEKHNGRGKFIRDLK
;
A
#
# COMPACT_ATOMS: atom_id res chain seq x y z
N HIS A 1 -21.23 24.31 -5.18
CA HIS A 1 -20.00 23.53 -5.38
C HIS A 1 -18.74 24.40 -5.35
N GLN A 2 -18.61 25.39 -6.24
CA GLN A 2 -17.39 26.19 -6.42
C GLN A 2 -16.71 26.75 -5.15
N LYS A 3 -17.47 27.22 -4.15
CA LYS A 3 -16.87 27.75 -2.90
C LYS A 3 -16.19 26.67 -2.05
N ARG A 4 -16.74 25.44 -2.02
CA ARG A 4 -16.17 24.34 -1.22
C ARG A 4 -14.89 23.80 -1.86
N GLU A 5 -14.88 23.66 -3.18
CA GLU A 5 -13.73 23.18 -3.94
C GLU A 5 -12.55 24.13 -3.81
N LYS A 6 -12.78 25.44 -3.95
CA LYS A 6 -11.72 26.45 -3.76
C LYS A 6 -11.13 26.45 -2.36
N ILE A 7 -11.96 26.28 -1.32
CA ILE A 7 -11.48 26.19 0.06
C ILE A 7 -10.62 24.93 0.25
N GLN A 8 -11.02 23.81 -0.34
CA GLN A 8 -10.25 22.57 -0.23
C GLN A 8 -8.92 22.67 -0.97
N GLN A 9 -8.93 23.25 -2.18
CA GLN A 9 -7.71 23.48 -2.96
C GLN A 9 -6.71 24.36 -2.19
N TRP A 10 -7.18 25.48 -1.63
CA TRP A 10 -6.35 26.35 -0.79
C TRP A 10 -5.76 25.62 0.43
N LYS A 11 -6.54 24.75 1.10
CA LYS A 11 -6.04 23.94 2.22
C LYS A 11 -4.98 22.93 1.76
N ASN A 12 -5.16 22.33 0.60
CA ASN A 12 -4.21 21.37 0.02
C ASN A 12 -2.91 22.06 -0.35
N GLU A 13 -2.96 23.26 -0.94
CA GLU A 13 -1.79 24.09 -1.25
C GLU A 13 -1.00 24.42 0.01
N GLN A 14 -1.66 24.93 1.06
CA GLN A 14 -0.98 25.20 2.34
C GLN A 14 -0.39 23.95 2.99
N LYS A 15 -1.07 22.80 2.86
CA LYS A 15 -0.53 21.55 3.37
C LYS A 15 0.70 21.14 2.58
N ALA A 16 0.65 21.18 1.24
CA ALA A 16 1.75 20.81 0.37
C ALA A 16 3.00 21.68 0.59
N GLU A 17 2.82 22.99 0.80
CA GLU A 17 3.91 23.92 1.13
C GLU A 17 4.62 23.49 2.43
N LYS A 18 3.87 23.15 3.47
CA LYS A 18 4.44 22.61 4.73
C LYS A 18 5.12 21.26 4.54
N LEU A 19 4.58 20.40 3.66
CA LEU A 19 5.24 19.14 3.34
C LEU A 19 6.59 19.39 2.66
N LEU A 20 6.64 20.33 1.71
CA LEU A 20 7.87 20.72 1.03
C LEU A 20 8.89 21.35 1.98
N GLU A 21 8.43 22.18 2.92
CA GLU A 21 9.27 22.73 3.98
C GLU A 21 9.91 21.60 4.81
N MET A 22 9.14 20.58 5.20
CA MET A 22 9.68 19.40 5.91
C MET A 22 10.68 18.60 5.06
N VAL A 23 10.48 18.50 3.74
CA VAL A 23 11.48 17.91 2.83
C VAL A 23 12.75 18.75 2.84
N GLY A 24 12.62 20.07 2.70
CA GLY A 24 13.73 21.04 2.76
C GLY A 24 14.55 20.92 4.03
N GLU A 25 13.90 20.85 5.19
CA GLU A 25 14.57 20.62 6.48
C GLU A 25 15.39 19.31 6.51
N ARG A 26 14.90 18.23 5.89
CA ARG A 26 15.61 16.95 5.83
C ARG A 26 16.81 16.96 4.88
N VAL A 27 16.73 17.70 3.78
CA VAL A 27 17.83 17.82 2.79
C VAL A 27 18.75 19.01 3.05
N GLY A 28 18.45 19.84 4.05
CA GLY A 28 19.22 21.04 4.40
C GLY A 28 19.06 22.21 3.43
N LYS A 29 17.88 22.37 2.82
CA LYS A 29 17.55 23.43 1.85
C LYS A 29 16.39 24.30 2.35
N SER A 30 16.37 25.56 1.95
CA SER A 30 15.22 26.45 2.20
C SER A 30 14.01 26.02 1.36
N LEU A 31 12.83 26.50 1.73
CA LEU A 31 11.61 26.27 0.96
C LEU A 31 11.76 26.81 -0.47
N GLU A 32 12.32 28.00 -0.63
CA GLU A 32 12.58 28.61 -1.94
C GLU A 32 13.54 27.76 -2.79
N GLU A 33 14.62 27.27 -2.20
CA GLU A 33 15.56 26.37 -2.89
C GLU A 33 14.87 25.08 -3.35
N CYS A 34 13.99 24.50 -2.53
CA CYS A 34 13.20 23.33 -2.91
C CYS A 34 12.25 23.62 -4.08
N TYR A 35 11.61 24.80 -4.10
CA TYR A 35 10.76 25.21 -5.22
C TYR A 35 11.54 25.32 -6.53
N GLU A 36 12.69 26.00 -6.50
CA GLU A 36 13.55 26.20 -7.67
C GLU A 36 14.14 24.88 -8.18
N GLU A 37 14.55 23.99 -7.29
CA GLU A 37 15.23 22.75 -7.67
C GLU A 37 14.29 21.67 -8.19
N PHE A 38 13.12 21.49 -7.57
CA PHE A 38 12.19 20.42 -7.96
C PHE A 38 10.70 20.78 -7.81
N GLY A 39 10.34 21.73 -6.94
CA GLY A 39 8.95 22.05 -6.65
C GLY A 39 8.15 22.57 -7.85
N TYR A 40 8.74 23.45 -8.68
CA TYR A 40 8.06 23.95 -9.89
C TYR A 40 7.86 22.86 -10.95
N GLU A 41 8.85 22.01 -11.16
CA GLU A 41 8.74 20.90 -12.10
C GLU A 41 7.70 19.87 -11.63
N LEU A 42 7.63 19.58 -10.32
CA LEU A 42 6.56 18.75 -9.74
C LEU A 42 5.17 19.34 -10.00
N ILE A 43 5.01 20.66 -9.89
CA ILE A 43 3.74 21.33 -10.19
C ILE A 43 3.41 21.21 -11.67
N GLU A 44 4.38 21.35 -12.57
CA GLU A 44 4.17 21.20 -14.01
C GLU A 44 3.74 19.76 -14.37
N LYS A 45 4.38 18.75 -13.76
CA LYS A 45 4.13 17.33 -14.03
C LYS A 45 2.84 16.80 -13.40
N PHE A 46 2.61 17.09 -12.12
CA PHE A 46 1.50 16.54 -11.33
C PHE A 46 0.33 17.53 -11.17
N GLY A 47 0.44 18.73 -11.74
CA GLY A 47 -0.56 19.81 -11.72
C GLY A 47 -0.57 20.62 -10.42
N THR A 48 -0.36 19.98 -9.27
CA THR A 48 -0.13 20.65 -7.99
C THR A 48 0.88 19.90 -7.16
N LEU A 49 1.53 20.60 -6.23
CA LEU A 49 2.46 19.98 -5.30
C LEU A 49 1.78 18.96 -4.39
N TYR A 50 0.52 19.22 -3.99
CA TYR A 50 -0.26 18.27 -3.21
C TYR A 50 -0.51 16.97 -3.98
N SER A 51 -0.86 17.08 -5.26
CA SER A 51 -1.03 15.92 -6.15
C SER A 51 0.26 15.12 -6.29
N ALA A 52 1.42 15.79 -6.38
CA ALA A 52 2.72 15.11 -6.42
C ALA A 52 2.94 14.29 -5.15
N PHE A 53 2.73 14.87 -3.96
CA PHE A 53 2.82 14.11 -2.71
C PHE A 53 1.79 12.96 -2.66
N GLU A 54 0.55 13.16 -3.14
CA GLU A 54 -0.46 12.09 -3.17
C GLU A 54 -0.05 10.93 -4.07
N GLU A 55 0.53 11.22 -5.23
CA GLU A 55 1.00 10.19 -6.16
C GLU A 55 2.18 9.42 -5.58
N VAL A 56 3.15 10.13 -4.98
CA VAL A 56 4.31 9.48 -4.34
C VAL A 56 3.91 8.64 -3.12
N ALA A 57 2.92 9.10 -2.35
CA ALA A 57 2.38 8.32 -1.24
C ALA A 57 1.65 7.04 -1.71
N ARG A 58 1.16 6.99 -2.97
CA ARG A 58 0.59 5.78 -3.58
C ARG A 58 1.65 4.88 -4.22
N ASN A 59 2.63 5.47 -4.89
CA ASN A 59 3.70 4.79 -5.59
C ASN A 59 5.03 5.48 -5.29
N GLU A 60 5.88 4.83 -4.50
CA GLU A 60 7.20 5.36 -4.14
C GLU A 60 8.13 5.59 -5.33
N ASN A 61 7.83 4.97 -6.48
CA ASN A 61 8.60 5.11 -7.71
C ASN A 61 8.07 6.21 -8.64
N ALA A 62 6.96 6.88 -8.29
CA ALA A 62 6.30 7.85 -9.18
C ALA A 62 7.25 8.96 -9.68
N LEU A 63 8.11 9.49 -8.80
CA LEU A 63 9.11 10.51 -9.20
C LEU A 63 10.13 9.96 -10.20
N LYS A 64 10.66 8.76 -9.94
CA LYS A 64 11.65 8.12 -10.81
C LYS A 64 11.05 7.75 -12.17
N GLU A 65 9.79 7.32 -12.19
CA GLU A 65 9.04 7.01 -13.42
C GLU A 65 8.83 8.26 -14.29
N GLU A 66 8.65 9.43 -13.68
CA GLU A 66 8.55 10.72 -14.36
C GLU A 66 9.91 11.33 -14.76
N GLY A 67 11.01 10.66 -14.43
CA GLY A 67 12.37 11.05 -14.80
C GLY A 67 13.06 11.99 -13.82
N PHE A 68 12.50 12.18 -12.62
CA PHE A 68 13.18 12.94 -11.58
C PHE A 68 14.37 12.16 -11.02
N GLU A 69 15.44 12.89 -10.72
CA GLU A 69 16.65 12.37 -10.09
C GLU A 69 17.09 13.28 -8.94
N GLY A 70 17.80 12.72 -7.96
CA GLY A 70 18.40 13.48 -6.86
C GLY A 70 18.15 12.86 -5.49
N ASP A 71 19.02 13.23 -4.54
CA ASP A 71 18.99 12.71 -3.17
C ASP A 71 17.71 13.12 -2.40
N TRP A 72 17.02 14.17 -2.87
CA TRP A 72 15.77 14.66 -2.29
C TRP A 72 14.59 13.70 -2.47
N ILE A 73 14.64 12.79 -3.46
CA ILE A 73 13.54 11.88 -3.80
C ILE A 73 13.19 10.98 -2.61
N GLU A 74 14.18 10.43 -1.92
CA GLU A 74 13.93 9.53 -0.77
C GLU A 74 13.25 10.29 0.37
N TYR A 75 13.74 11.50 0.69
CA TYR A 75 13.13 12.35 1.72
C TYR A 75 11.73 12.81 1.35
N PHE A 76 11.48 13.13 0.08
CA PHE A 76 10.16 13.48 -0.42
C PHE A 76 9.19 12.32 -0.27
N THR A 77 9.61 11.11 -0.64
CA THR A 77 8.82 9.88 -0.49
C THR A 77 8.49 9.59 0.96
N ASP A 78 9.45 9.71 1.87
CA ASP A 78 9.21 9.50 3.30
C ASP A 78 8.19 10.51 3.85
N VAL A 79 8.38 11.80 3.56
CA VAL A 79 7.43 12.84 3.99
C VAL A 79 6.03 12.60 3.41
N ALA A 80 5.93 12.16 2.16
CA ALA A 80 4.67 11.78 1.53
C ALA A 80 3.98 10.65 2.31
N LYS A 81 4.68 9.51 2.51
CA LYS A 81 4.14 8.32 3.18
C LYS A 81 3.75 8.58 4.64
N GLU A 82 4.47 9.45 5.33
CA GLU A 82 4.19 9.80 6.73
C GLU A 82 2.96 10.72 6.90
N ASN A 83 2.72 11.62 5.93
CA ASN A 83 1.79 12.75 6.12
C ASN A 83 0.55 12.72 5.22
N ILE A 84 0.51 11.82 4.22
CA ILE A 84 -0.63 11.64 3.34
C ILE A 84 -1.34 10.33 3.63
N VAL A 85 -2.63 10.46 3.93
CA VAL A 85 -3.52 9.31 4.14
C VAL A 85 -4.06 8.88 2.78
N ILE A 86 -3.56 7.76 2.28
CA ILE A 86 -4.13 7.13 1.09
C ILE A 86 -5.42 6.40 1.50
N PRO A 87 -6.57 6.73 0.89
CA PRO A 87 -7.80 6.00 1.16
C PRO A 87 -7.66 4.56 0.64
N TYR A 88 -7.93 3.59 1.51
CA TYR A 88 -7.98 2.17 1.17
C TYR A 88 -9.31 1.57 1.63
N VAL A 89 -9.67 0.47 0.99
CA VAL A 89 -10.70 -0.45 1.49
C VAL A 89 -10.03 -1.61 2.21
N GLU A 90 -10.70 -2.14 3.22
CA GLU A 90 -10.26 -3.35 3.92
C GLU A 90 -11.33 -4.44 3.74
N ILE A 91 -10.92 -5.60 3.23
CA ILE A 91 -11.77 -6.80 3.17
C ILE A 91 -11.20 -7.89 4.06
N LYS A 92 -12.12 -8.71 4.58
CA LYS A 92 -11.80 -9.85 5.45
C LYS A 92 -12.32 -11.13 4.81
N ALA A 93 -11.52 -12.17 4.89
CA ALA A 93 -11.91 -13.51 4.51
C ALA A 93 -11.14 -14.52 5.37
N TYR A 94 -11.41 -15.80 5.15
CA TYR A 94 -10.79 -16.86 5.92
C TYR A 94 -10.34 -17.99 5.00
N VAL A 95 -9.33 -18.72 5.46
CA VAL A 95 -8.88 -19.96 4.85
C VAL A 95 -8.74 -21.02 5.92
N GLU A 96 -9.32 -22.20 5.68
CA GLU A 96 -9.02 -23.39 6.46
C GLU A 96 -7.89 -24.15 5.77
N LEU A 97 -6.84 -24.50 6.51
CA LEU A 97 -5.75 -25.35 6.02
C LEU A 97 -5.54 -26.52 6.97
N LYS A 98 -5.56 -27.75 6.43
CA LYS A 98 -5.29 -28.99 7.16
C LYS A 98 -4.18 -29.78 6.46
N CYS A 99 -3.32 -30.43 7.23
CA CYS A 99 -2.33 -31.36 6.69
C CYS A 99 -2.02 -32.40 7.76
N ASP A 100 -2.33 -33.66 7.45
CA ASP A 100 -2.21 -34.79 8.39
C ASP A 100 -0.82 -35.46 8.33
N SER A 101 0.11 -34.91 7.54
CA SER A 101 1.48 -35.41 7.45
C SER A 101 2.30 -35.06 8.70
N GLY A 102 3.36 -35.82 8.98
CA GLY A 102 4.27 -35.56 10.10
C GLY A 102 4.88 -34.14 10.08
N ASP A 103 5.04 -33.55 8.90
CA ASP A 103 5.51 -32.19 8.67
C ASP A 103 4.38 -31.16 8.43
N GLY A 104 3.13 -31.49 8.77
CA GLY A 104 1.95 -30.72 8.38
C GLY A 104 2.00 -29.24 8.79
N ILE A 105 2.51 -28.94 9.98
CA ILE A 105 2.68 -27.55 10.46
C ILE A 105 3.62 -26.75 9.56
N LYS A 106 4.71 -27.36 9.08
CA LYS A 106 5.67 -26.71 8.18
C LYS A 106 5.01 -26.37 6.85
N TYR A 107 4.22 -27.29 6.30
CA TYR A 107 3.49 -27.06 5.06
C TYR A 107 2.42 -25.98 5.22
N ILE A 108 1.68 -25.97 6.34
CA ILE A 108 0.69 -24.91 6.62
C ILE A 108 1.37 -23.54 6.70
N LYS A 109 2.47 -23.40 7.45
CA LYS A 109 3.21 -22.14 7.53
C LYS A 109 3.69 -21.65 6.16
N ASN A 110 4.20 -22.55 5.32
CA ASN A 110 4.63 -22.20 3.97
C ASN A 110 3.45 -21.82 3.05
N ALA A 111 2.28 -22.43 3.22
CA ALA A 111 1.07 -22.05 2.51
C ALA A 111 0.59 -20.65 2.91
N LEU A 112 0.55 -20.35 4.21
CA LEU A 112 0.14 -19.03 4.71
C LEU A 112 1.08 -17.92 4.23
N LYS A 113 2.40 -18.16 4.24
CA LYS A 113 3.39 -17.22 3.68
C LYS A 113 3.18 -16.92 2.19
N LYS A 114 2.54 -17.81 1.42
CA LYS A 114 2.21 -17.55 0.02
C LYS A 114 1.02 -16.61 -0.14
N ILE A 115 0.21 -16.46 0.92
CA ILE A 115 -0.92 -15.53 0.95
C ILE A 115 -0.43 -14.12 1.24
N GLU A 116 0.50 -13.98 2.18
CA GLU A 116 1.01 -12.69 2.61
C GLU A 116 1.66 -11.91 1.45
N GLU A 117 1.41 -10.61 1.42
CA GLU A 117 1.98 -9.64 0.48
C GLU A 117 2.15 -8.31 1.22
N VAL A 118 3.34 -7.75 1.17
CA VAL A 118 3.60 -6.39 1.65
C VAL A 118 3.99 -5.59 0.42
N GLY A 119 3.14 -4.65 0.03
CA GLY A 119 3.38 -3.73 -1.07
C GLY A 119 2.67 -2.40 -0.80
N ASP A 120 3.08 -1.36 -1.52
CA ASP A 120 2.56 0.01 -1.30
C ASP A 120 1.06 0.13 -1.66
N GLU A 121 0.64 -0.55 -2.72
CA GLU A 121 -0.76 -0.49 -3.18
C GLU A 121 -1.65 -1.56 -2.52
N VAL A 122 -1.09 -2.76 -2.26
CA VAL A 122 -1.83 -3.90 -1.72
C VAL A 122 -1.07 -4.54 -0.57
N GLU A 123 -1.71 -4.60 0.58
CA GLU A 123 -1.22 -5.28 1.77
C GLU A 123 -2.14 -6.47 2.08
N ILE A 124 -1.57 -7.67 2.19
CA ILE A 124 -2.28 -8.89 2.58
C ILE A 124 -1.59 -9.48 3.79
N SER A 125 -2.31 -9.56 4.90
CA SER A 125 -1.82 -10.15 6.14
C SER A 125 -2.67 -11.35 6.55
N VAL A 126 -2.04 -12.31 7.23
CA VAL A 126 -2.71 -13.50 7.72
C VAL A 126 -2.60 -13.59 9.24
N LYS A 127 -3.75 -13.73 9.91
CA LYS A 127 -3.85 -13.85 11.36
C LYS A 127 -4.38 -15.22 11.75
N TYR A 128 -3.73 -15.83 12.73
CA TYR A 128 -4.22 -17.07 13.33
C TYR A 128 -5.52 -16.79 14.11
N VAL A 129 -6.53 -17.63 13.91
CA VAL A 129 -7.79 -17.58 14.68
C VAL A 129 -7.83 -18.80 15.60
N SER A 130 -7.90 -19.99 15.00
CA SER A 130 -7.91 -21.28 15.69
C SER A 130 -7.52 -22.34 14.67
N ALA A 131 -6.89 -23.46 15.03
CA ALA A 131 -6.70 -24.52 14.04
C ALA A 131 -8.07 -25.10 13.61
N PRO A 132 -8.34 -25.32 12.31
CA PRO A 132 -7.50 -25.14 11.11
C PRO A 132 -7.66 -23.78 10.38
N LEU A 133 -8.31 -22.80 11.01
CA LEU A 133 -8.83 -21.55 10.46
C LEU A 133 -7.88 -20.35 10.64
N TYR A 134 -7.65 -19.63 9.54
CA TYR A 134 -6.80 -18.44 9.48
C TYR A 134 -7.58 -17.30 8.83
N ARG A 135 -7.50 -16.09 9.40
CA ARG A 135 -8.11 -14.88 8.86
C ARG A 135 -7.13 -14.19 7.92
N ILE A 136 -7.64 -13.74 6.78
CA ILE A 136 -6.91 -12.97 5.79
C ILE A 136 -7.52 -11.56 5.79
N GLU A 137 -6.66 -10.56 5.94
CA GLU A 137 -7.03 -9.14 5.86
C GLU A 137 -6.31 -8.56 4.65
N VAL A 138 -7.07 -7.91 3.75
CA VAL A 138 -6.53 -7.28 2.55
C VAL A 138 -6.87 -5.80 2.56
N LYS A 139 -5.85 -4.95 2.43
CA LYS A 139 -6.00 -3.52 2.15
C LYS A 139 -5.63 -3.25 0.70
N ALA A 140 -6.45 -2.46 0.00
CA ALA A 140 -6.20 -2.07 -1.39
C ALA A 140 -6.92 -0.74 -1.73
N PRO A 141 -6.67 -0.10 -2.88
CA PRO A 141 -7.31 1.16 -3.25
C PRO A 141 -8.82 1.01 -3.50
N ASP A 142 -9.25 -0.18 -3.92
CA ASP A 142 -10.64 -0.48 -4.25
C ASP A 142 -10.98 -1.97 -4.07
N TYR A 143 -12.27 -2.28 -3.95
CA TYR A 143 -12.75 -3.64 -3.70
C TYR A 143 -12.40 -4.62 -4.83
N LYS A 144 -12.38 -4.17 -6.09
CA LYS A 144 -12.10 -5.05 -7.24
C LYS A 144 -10.65 -5.52 -7.20
N THR A 145 -9.72 -4.62 -6.89
CA THR A 145 -8.32 -4.93 -6.69
C THR A 145 -8.11 -5.86 -5.49
N ALA A 146 -8.76 -5.57 -4.35
CA ALA A 146 -8.71 -6.40 -3.15
C ALA A 146 -9.18 -7.84 -3.41
N GLU A 147 -10.35 -8.01 -4.06
CA GLU A 147 -10.92 -9.32 -4.38
C GLU A 147 -10.03 -10.15 -5.30
N LYS A 148 -9.50 -9.51 -6.36
CA LYS A 148 -8.66 -10.17 -7.34
C LYS A 148 -7.41 -10.75 -6.67
N LYS A 149 -6.72 -9.92 -5.89
CA LYS A 149 -5.47 -10.29 -5.19
C LYS A 149 -5.72 -11.33 -4.11
N LEU A 150 -6.78 -11.18 -3.31
CA LEU A 150 -7.18 -12.18 -2.31
C LEU A 150 -7.36 -13.56 -2.94
N LYS A 151 -8.16 -13.66 -4.01
CA LYS A 151 -8.46 -14.94 -4.66
C LYS A 151 -7.22 -15.58 -5.27
N GLU A 152 -6.37 -14.80 -5.94
CA GLU A 152 -5.11 -15.28 -6.50
C GLU A 152 -4.21 -15.90 -5.43
N LYS A 153 -4.04 -15.21 -4.31
CA LYS A 153 -3.15 -15.59 -3.22
C LYS A 153 -3.64 -16.81 -2.44
N VAL A 154 -4.94 -16.85 -2.14
CA VAL A 154 -5.57 -18.01 -1.51
C VAL A 154 -5.45 -19.24 -2.39
N ASN A 155 -5.71 -19.13 -3.70
CA ASN A 155 -5.60 -20.27 -4.61
C ASN A 155 -4.16 -20.82 -4.63
N LYS A 156 -3.14 -19.96 -4.70
CA LYS A 156 -1.72 -20.36 -4.60
C LYS A 156 -1.39 -21.11 -3.32
N ALA A 157 -1.98 -20.71 -2.19
CA ALA A 157 -1.79 -21.38 -0.91
C ALA A 157 -2.49 -22.74 -0.85
N ILE A 158 -3.71 -22.84 -1.39
CA ILE A 158 -4.46 -24.10 -1.48
C ILE A 158 -3.73 -25.09 -2.39
N GLU A 159 -3.32 -24.67 -3.59
CA GLU A 159 -2.54 -25.51 -4.50
C GLU A 159 -1.23 -26.00 -3.86
N TYR A 160 -0.57 -25.16 -3.07
CA TYR A 160 0.63 -25.56 -2.35
C TYR A 160 0.34 -26.61 -1.28
N ILE A 161 -0.73 -26.46 -0.48
CA ILE A 161 -1.03 -27.42 0.58
C ILE A 161 -1.49 -28.77 0.00
N GLU A 162 -2.24 -28.75 -1.11
CA GLU A 162 -2.71 -29.96 -1.80
C GLU A 162 -1.55 -30.80 -2.35
N LYS A 163 -0.50 -30.15 -2.88
CA LYS A 163 0.73 -30.82 -3.31
C LYS A 163 1.47 -31.53 -2.17
N HIS A 164 1.20 -31.17 -0.92
CA HIS A 164 1.82 -31.74 0.28
C HIS A 164 0.83 -32.60 1.10
N ASN A 165 -0.14 -33.24 0.43
CA ASN A 165 -1.16 -34.10 1.04
C ASN A 165 -2.00 -33.41 2.12
N GLY A 166 -2.15 -32.08 2.02
CA GLY A 166 -3.10 -31.32 2.82
C GLY A 166 -4.34 -30.93 2.02
N ARG A 167 -5.24 -30.20 2.67
CA ARG A 167 -6.51 -29.71 2.10
C ARG A 167 -6.73 -28.27 2.52
N GLY A 168 -7.18 -27.44 1.57
CA GLY A 168 -7.47 -26.03 1.80
C GLY A 168 -8.91 -25.68 1.43
N LYS A 169 -9.55 -24.78 2.17
CA LYS A 169 -10.89 -24.28 1.87
C LYS A 169 -10.96 -22.77 2.09
N PHE A 170 -11.35 -22.03 1.06
CA PHE A 170 -11.65 -20.61 1.18
C PHE A 170 -13.04 -20.39 1.78
N ILE A 171 -13.15 -19.43 2.70
CA ILE A 171 -14.38 -19.05 3.38
C ILE A 171 -14.53 -17.54 3.31
N ARG A 172 -15.67 -17.08 2.78
CA ARG A 172 -15.94 -15.66 2.58
C ARG A 172 -16.26 -14.93 3.88
N ASP A 173 -17.20 -15.49 4.63
CA ASP A 173 -17.61 -15.00 5.94
C ASP A 173 -17.85 -16.19 6.88
N LEU A 174 -17.46 -16.03 8.14
CA LEU A 174 -17.88 -16.94 9.20
C LEU A 174 -19.30 -16.53 9.59
N LYS A 175 -20.26 -17.42 9.35
CA LYS A 175 -21.62 -17.29 9.88
C LYS A 175 -21.64 -17.62 11.36
#